data_AF-A0A815WMW3-F1
#
_entry.id   AF-A0A815WMW3-F1
#
_cell.length_a   1.000
_cell.length_b   1.000
_cell.length_c   1.000
_cell.angle_alpha   90.00
_cell.angle_beta   90.00
_cell.angle_gamma   90.00
#
_symmetry.space_group_name_H-M   'P 1'
#
loop_
_entity.id
_entity.type
_entity.pdbx_description
1 polymer ?
#
loop_
_entity_poly.entity_id
_entity_poly.type
_entity_poly.pdbx_seq_one_letter_code
_entity_poly.pdbx_strand_id
1 'polypeptide(L)'
;DTLLAQTMSKRTWGIHNDHIRGNFISKLECHVCQRVHKTREDPTLKYQAKFDDYGCPSPTTFDSQGLKLERSGDWYRQYEFSRCQVNVFEELIEQGNYSFTEKELYDAAAKRFSPSFRRDEFLK
;
A
#
# COMPACT_ATOMS: atom_id res chain seq x y z
N ASP A 1 -9.02 29.07 -1.21
CA ASP A 1 -8.68 27.70 -0.74
C ASP A 1 -8.37 26.77 -1.90
N THR A 2 -7.25 26.07 -1.82
CA THR A 2 -6.80 25.12 -2.84
C THR A 2 -7.62 23.83 -2.78
N LEU A 3 -7.75 23.13 -3.91
CA LEU A 3 -8.41 21.81 -4.00
C LEU A 3 -7.89 20.83 -2.95
N LEU A 4 -6.59 20.90 -2.64
CA LEU A 4 -5.96 20.08 -1.60
C LEU A 4 -6.55 20.38 -0.22
N ALA A 5 -6.67 21.65 0.18
CA ALA A 5 -7.23 22.02 1.48
C ALA A 5 -8.69 21.57 1.61
N GLN A 6 -9.48 21.73 0.55
CA GLN A 6 -10.87 21.27 0.52
C GLN A 6 -10.97 19.75 0.62
N THR A 7 -10.17 19.00 -0.14
CA THR A 7 -10.12 17.54 -0.08
C THR A 7 -9.67 17.06 1.30
N MET A 8 -8.63 17.67 1.87
CA MET A 8 -8.11 17.33 3.18
C MET A 8 -9.07 17.68 4.32
N SER A 9 -9.95 18.68 4.16
CA SER A 9 -10.99 19.00 5.13
C SER A 9 -12.11 17.94 5.19
N LYS A 10 -12.40 17.28 4.07
CA LYS A 10 -13.48 16.30 3.91
C LYS A 10 -13.05 14.86 4.15
N ARG A 11 -11.76 14.61 4.38
CA ARG A 11 -11.25 13.24 4.59
C ARG A 11 -11.90 12.60 5.81
N THR A 12 -12.17 11.30 5.70
CA THR A 12 -12.84 10.53 6.76
C THR A 12 -11.86 9.94 7.78
N TRP A 13 -10.55 10.10 7.56
CA TRP A 13 -9.49 9.60 8.43
C TRP A 13 -8.68 10.71 9.10
N GLY A 14 -8.17 10.36 10.28
CA GLY A 14 -7.34 11.18 11.12
C GLY A 14 -5.86 11.18 10.70
N ILE A 15 -5.15 12.23 11.09
CA ILE A 15 -3.67 12.23 11.20
C ILE A 15 -3.33 12.37 12.68
N HIS A 16 -2.16 11.90 13.13
CA HIS A 16 -1.68 12.06 14.50
C HIS A 16 -2.63 11.53 15.60
N ASN A 17 -3.07 10.27 15.50
CA ASN A 17 -3.95 9.65 16.49
C ASN A 17 -5.26 10.41 16.77
N ASP A 18 -5.82 11.06 15.74
CA ASP A 18 -7.16 11.63 15.82
C ASP A 18 -8.19 10.51 16.08
N HIS A 19 -8.57 10.40 17.35
CA HIS A 19 -9.49 9.39 17.87
C HIS A 19 -10.92 9.59 17.38
N ILE A 20 -11.26 10.78 16.88
CA ILE A 20 -12.60 11.11 16.37
C ILE A 20 -12.76 10.55 14.96
N ARG A 21 -11.75 10.76 14.10
CA ARG A 21 -11.79 10.28 12.70
C ARG A 21 -11.23 8.87 12.53
N GLY A 22 -10.43 8.35 13.47
CA GLY A 22 -9.81 7.04 13.38
C GLY A 22 -8.64 7.00 12.39
N ASN A 23 -7.91 5.89 12.36
CA ASN A 23 -6.70 5.77 11.53
C ASN A 23 -7.04 5.58 10.03
N PHE A 24 -6.05 5.89 9.17
CA PHE A 24 -6.19 5.79 7.72
C PHE A 24 -6.52 4.37 7.24
N ILE A 25 -5.85 3.35 7.79
CA ILE A 25 -6.00 1.95 7.36
C ILE A 25 -7.45 1.49 7.57
N SER A 26 -8.00 1.66 8.77
CA SER A 26 -9.37 1.25 9.08
C SER A 26 -10.42 2.01 8.26
N LYS A 27 -10.18 3.28 7.95
CA LYS A 27 -11.10 4.07 7.11
C LYS A 27 -10.98 3.73 5.63
N LEU A 28 -9.79 3.35 5.15
CA LEU A 28 -9.57 2.83 3.81
C LEU A 28 -10.32 1.50 3.62
N GLU A 29 -10.19 0.57 4.57
CA GLU A 29 -10.93 -0.69 4.57
C GLU A 29 -12.45 -0.44 4.50
N CYS A 30 -12.94 0.45 5.37
CA CYS A 30 -14.35 0.85 5.36
C CYS A 30 -14.78 1.48 4.01
N HIS A 31 -13.93 2.29 3.39
CA HIS A 31 -14.21 2.90 2.09
C HIS A 31 -14.33 1.84 0.99
N VAL A 32 -13.43 0.85 0.97
CA VAL A 32 -13.49 -0.29 0.04
C VAL A 32 -14.78 -1.09 0.26
N CYS A 33 -15.10 -1.45 1.50
CA CYS A 33 -16.34 -2.16 1.83
C CYS A 33 -17.60 -1.39 1.42
N GLN A 34 -17.66 -0.08 1.68
CA GLN A 34 -18.76 0.78 1.25
C GLN A 34 -18.88 0.83 -0.26
N ARG A 35 -17.75 0.86 -0.99
CA ARG A 35 -17.76 0.84 -2.45
C ARG A 35 -18.34 -0.47 -2.97
N VAL A 36 -17.94 -1.61 -2.40
CA VAL A 36 -18.48 -2.94 -2.73
C VAL A 36 -19.98 -3.06 -2.40
N HIS A 37 -20.44 -2.48 -1.29
CA HIS A 37 -21.87 -2.45 -0.97
C HIS A 37 -22.66 -1.59 -1.95
N LYS A 38 -22.17 -0.40 -2.29
CA LYS A 38 -22.82 0.47 -3.27
C LYS A 38 -22.90 -0.16 -4.66
N THR A 39 -21.91 -0.94 -5.08
CA THR A 39 -21.97 -1.68 -6.36
C THR A 39 -22.92 -2.88 -6.32
N ARG A 40 -23.26 -3.40 -5.14
CA ARG A 40 -24.33 -4.41 -4.96
C ARG A 40 -25.71 -3.78 -5.02
N GLU A 41 -25.90 -2.60 -4.43
CA GLU A 41 -27.19 -1.87 -4.42
C GLU A 41 -27.50 -1.22 -5.78
N ASP A 42 -26.47 -0.73 -6.47
CA ASP A 42 -26.57 -0.20 -7.84
C ASP A 42 -25.61 -0.96 -8.77
N PRO A 43 -26.12 -1.98 -9.49
CA PRO A 43 -25.34 -2.77 -10.43
C PRO A 43 -24.80 -1.98 -11.64
N THR A 44 -25.15 -0.71 -11.80
CA THR A 44 -24.60 0.17 -12.84
C THR A 44 -23.29 0.82 -12.40
N LEU A 45 -23.01 0.91 -11.09
CA LEU A 45 -21.77 1.43 -10.51
C LEU A 45 -20.61 0.41 -10.56
N LYS A 46 -20.52 -0.43 -11.60
CA LYS A 46 -19.45 -1.44 -11.73
C LYS A 46 -18.10 -0.79 -12.01
N TYR A 47 -17.49 -0.17 -11.01
CA TYR A 47 -16.06 -0.01 -11.01
C TYR A 47 -15.44 -1.36 -10.65
N GLN A 48 -15.12 -2.14 -11.68
CA GLN A 48 -14.27 -3.31 -11.55
C GLN A 48 -12.85 -2.85 -11.82
N ALA A 49 -11.96 -3.06 -10.85
CA ALA A 49 -10.54 -2.82 -11.04
C ALA A 49 -10.08 -3.63 -12.25
N LYS A 50 -9.57 -2.94 -13.27
CA LYS A 50 -8.91 -3.50 -14.44
C LYS A 50 -7.49 -3.86 -14.07
N PHE A 51 -6.84 -4.67 -14.89
CA PHE A 51 -5.42 -4.96 -14.74
C PHE A 51 -4.58 -3.67 -14.60
N ASP A 52 -4.92 -2.63 -15.37
CA ASP A 52 -4.23 -1.33 -15.32
C ASP A 52 -4.44 -0.56 -13.99
N ASP A 53 -5.47 -0.92 -13.21
CA ASP A 53 -5.65 -0.39 -11.85
C ASP A 53 -4.70 -1.07 -10.84
N TYR A 54 -4.10 -2.21 -11.21
CA TYR A 54 -3.07 -2.93 -10.47
C TYR A 54 -1.68 -2.57 -11.02
N GLY A 55 -1.15 -1.44 -10.56
CA GLY A 55 0.14 -0.94 -11.05
C GLY A 55 0.57 0.31 -10.31
N CYS A 56 0.60 0.24 -8.98
CA CYS A 56 0.92 1.40 -8.16
C CYS A 56 2.30 1.92 -8.59
N PRO A 57 2.42 3.19 -9.05
CA PRO A 57 3.71 3.72 -9.44
C PRO A 57 4.62 3.81 -8.21
N SER A 58 5.94 3.82 -8.44
CA SER A 58 6.91 4.09 -7.37
C SER A 58 6.53 5.39 -6.66
N PRO A 59 6.47 5.40 -5.31
CA PRO A 59 6.16 6.60 -4.57
C PRO A 59 7.21 7.67 -4.86
N THR A 60 6.76 8.91 -4.92
CA THR A 60 7.61 10.08 -5.11
C THR A 60 7.71 10.83 -3.79
N THR A 61 8.94 11.02 -3.31
CA THR A 61 9.21 11.79 -2.10
C THR A 61 9.66 13.20 -2.50
N PHE A 62 9.30 14.20 -1.71
CA PHE A 62 9.71 15.60 -1.90
C PHE A 62 10.39 16.11 -0.63
N ASP A 63 11.36 17.00 -0.77
CA ASP A 63 11.98 17.68 0.37
C ASP A 63 11.13 18.87 0.86
N SER A 64 11.63 19.59 1.87
CA SER A 64 10.96 20.76 2.44
C SER A 64 10.84 21.95 1.48
N GLN A 65 11.60 21.94 0.38
CA GLN A 65 11.54 22.94 -0.70
C GLN A 65 10.66 22.47 -1.86
N GLY A 66 10.04 21.29 -1.77
CA GLY A 66 9.22 20.71 -2.82
C GLY A 66 10.03 20.12 -3.97
N LEU A 67 11.34 19.93 -3.81
CA LEU A 67 12.17 19.25 -4.81
C LEU A 67 11.98 17.75 -4.68
N LYS A 68 11.83 17.10 -5.84
CA LYS A 68 11.71 15.64 -5.91
C LYS A 68 12.99 15.00 -5.41
N LEU A 69 12.86 14.15 -4.40
CA LEU A 69 13.93 13.29 -3.92
C LEU A 69 13.89 11.97 -4.69
N GLU A 70 15.01 11.63 -5.33
CA GLU A 70 15.12 10.35 -6.03
C GLU A 70 15.23 9.20 -5.03
N ARG A 71 14.29 8.26 -5.13
CA ARG A 71 14.38 6.90 -4.54
C ARG A 71 14.77 6.90 -3.04
N SER A 72 14.16 7.77 -2.25
CA SER A 72 14.50 7.93 -0.84
C SER A 72 13.29 7.92 0.08
N GLY A 73 13.57 7.63 1.36
CA GLY A 73 12.58 7.59 2.43
C GLY A 73 11.91 6.23 2.60
N ASP A 74 11.18 6.10 3.70
CA ASP A 74 10.59 4.82 4.11
C ASP A 74 9.61 4.31 3.07
N TRP A 75 8.74 5.18 2.53
CA TRP A 75 7.76 4.81 1.50
C TRP A 75 8.39 4.16 0.27
N TYR A 76 9.50 4.70 -0.24
CA TYR A 76 10.23 4.09 -1.36
C TYR A 76 10.78 2.72 -0.99
N ARG A 77 11.36 2.59 0.22
CA ARG A 77 11.85 1.32 0.73
C ARG A 77 10.74 0.29 0.87
N GLN A 78 9.54 0.70 1.33
CA GLN A 78 8.38 -0.18 1.47
C GLN A 78 7.89 -0.65 0.11
N TYR A 79 7.80 0.26 -0.85
CA TYR A 79 7.40 -0.04 -2.21
C TYR A 79 8.31 -1.08 -2.86
N GLU A 80 9.63 -0.89 -2.79
CA GLU A 80 10.58 -1.84 -3.37
C GLU A 80 10.57 -3.19 -2.64
N PHE A 81 10.40 -3.20 -1.31
CA PHE A 81 10.26 -4.43 -0.55
C PHE A 81 8.98 -5.20 -0.95
N SER A 82 7.83 -4.52 -1.07
CA SER A 82 6.59 -5.13 -1.54
C SER A 82 6.72 -5.69 -2.95
N ARG A 83 7.46 -5.02 -3.85
CA ARG A 83 7.78 -5.59 -5.17
C ARG A 83 8.60 -6.87 -5.07
N CYS A 84 9.58 -6.93 -4.18
CA CYS A 84 10.31 -8.17 -3.92
C CYS A 84 9.39 -9.29 -3.39
N GLN A 85 8.44 -8.96 -2.52
CA GLN A 85 7.46 -9.95 -2.02
C GLN A 85 6.62 -10.53 -3.16
N VAL A 86 6.11 -9.69 -4.08
CA VAL A 86 5.34 -10.15 -5.24
C VAL A 86 6.18 -11.06 -6.13
N ASN A 87 7.42 -10.68 -6.45
CA ASN A 87 8.29 -11.52 -7.29
C ASN A 87 8.58 -12.89 -6.65
N VAL A 88 8.83 -12.93 -5.33
CA VAL A 88 9.05 -14.20 -4.62
C VAL A 88 7.77 -15.04 -4.58
N PHE A 89 6.61 -14.40 -4.42
CA PHE A 89 5.32 -15.08 -4.45
C PHE A 89 5.06 -15.72 -5.81
N GLU A 90 5.32 -15.01 -6.91
CA GLU A 90 5.21 -15.53 -8.28
C GLU A 90 6.14 -16.73 -8.49
N GLU A 91 7.41 -16.63 -8.08
CA GLU A 91 8.38 -17.73 -8.20
C GLU A 91 7.94 -18.99 -7.42
N LEU A 92 7.38 -18.83 -6.21
CA LEU A 92 6.88 -19.96 -5.42
C LEU A 92 5.71 -20.67 -6.13
N ILE A 93 4.79 -19.90 -6.73
CA ILE A 93 3.67 -20.43 -7.51
C ILE A 93 4.17 -21.18 -8.75
N GLU A 94 5.10 -20.58 -9.50
CA GLU A 94 5.68 -21.19 -10.71
C GLU A 94 6.42 -22.49 -10.42
N GLN A 95 7.05 -22.60 -9.24
CA GLN A 95 7.70 -23.80 -8.75
C GLN A 95 6.72 -24.87 -8.23
N GLY A 96 5.41 -24.59 -8.23
CA GLY A 96 4.38 -25.45 -7.68
C GLY A 96 4.36 -25.52 -6.14
N ASN A 97 5.03 -24.57 -5.47
CA ASN A 97 5.01 -24.47 -4.02
C ASN A 97 3.86 -23.58 -3.56
N TYR A 98 2.72 -24.21 -3.24
CA TYR A 98 1.53 -23.54 -2.73
C TYR A 98 1.39 -23.61 -1.21
N SER A 99 2.37 -24.16 -0.49
CA SER A 99 2.32 -24.44 0.95
C SER A 99 3.43 -23.71 1.70
N PHE A 100 3.43 -22.37 1.59
CA PHE A 100 4.31 -21.51 2.35
C PHE A 100 3.54 -20.64 3.34
N THR A 101 4.19 -20.31 4.43
CA THR A 101 3.72 -19.38 5.45
C THR A 101 4.05 -17.94 5.05
N GLU A 102 3.33 -16.98 5.64
CA GLU A 102 3.65 -15.55 5.50
C GLU A 102 5.09 -15.24 5.91
N LYS A 103 5.60 -15.93 6.95
CA LYS A 103 6.98 -15.76 7.42
C LYS A 103 8.01 -16.20 6.36
N GLU A 104 7.79 -17.34 5.72
CA GLU A 104 8.71 -17.86 4.69
C GLU A 104 8.74 -16.94 3.47
N LEU A 105 7.57 -16.45 3.02
CA LEU A 105 7.48 -15.46 1.96
C LEU A 105 8.26 -14.18 2.33
N TYR A 106 8.04 -13.67 3.55
CA TYR A 106 8.72 -12.47 4.02
C TYR A 106 10.23 -12.65 4.10
N ASP A 107 10.71 -13.76 4.67
CA ASP A 107 12.14 -14.02 4.84
C ASP A 107 12.85 -14.18 3.49
N ALA A 108 12.21 -14.85 2.53
CA ALA A 108 12.73 -14.99 1.17
C ALA A 108 12.80 -13.62 0.46
N ALA A 109 11.76 -12.79 0.59
CA ALA A 109 11.76 -11.43 0.06
C ALA A 109 12.82 -10.55 0.72
N ALA A 110 13.00 -10.64 2.04
CA ALA A 110 13.99 -9.90 2.81
C ALA A 110 15.41 -10.21 2.33
N LYS A 111 15.73 -11.51 2.19
CA LYS A 111 17.03 -11.96 1.70
C LYS A 111 17.35 -11.41 0.30
N ARG A 112 16.33 -11.28 -0.57
CA ARG A 112 16.49 -10.75 -1.93
C ARG A 112 16.59 -9.22 -1.94
N PHE A 113 15.83 -8.55 -1.10
CA PHE A 113 15.76 -7.09 -1.06
C PHE A 113 17.06 -6.46 -0.51
N SER A 114 17.61 -7.02 0.57
CA SER A 114 18.99 -6.72 1.00
C SER A 114 19.44 -7.75 2.05
N PRO A 115 20.67 -8.27 1.99
CA PRO A 115 21.21 -9.16 3.03
C PRO A 115 21.25 -8.54 4.43
N SER A 116 21.24 -7.21 4.53
CA SER A 116 21.20 -6.47 5.81
C SER A 116 19.79 -6.08 6.26
N PHE A 117 18.76 -6.42 5.49
CA PHE A 117 17.37 -6.07 5.79
C PHE A 117 16.83 -6.85 6.99
N ARG A 118 16.27 -6.16 7.98
CA ARG A 118 15.63 -6.79 9.13
C ARG A 118 14.16 -6.42 9.25
N ARG A 119 13.33 -7.40 9.63
CA ARG A 119 11.87 -7.28 9.75
C ARG A 119 11.42 -6.26 10.81
N ASP A 120 12.19 -6.09 11.86
CA ASP A 120 11.97 -5.17 12.98
C ASP A 120 12.20 -3.69 12.63
N GLU A 121 12.83 -3.39 11.49
CA GLU A 121 12.95 -2.01 10.99
C GLU A 121 11.66 -1.47 10.37
N PHE A 122 10.70 -2.34 10.07
CA PHE A 122 9.48 -2.00 9.34
C PHE A 122 8.20 -2.02 10.18
N LEU A 123 8.17 -2.78 11.28
CA LEU A 123 6.98 -2.99 12.12
C LEU A 123 6.94 -2.06 13.36
N LYS A 124 7.54 -0.86 13.28
CA LYS A 124 7.51 0.13 14.36
C LYS A 124 6.34 1.09 14.24
#